data_AF-A0A255XWE6-F1
#
_entry.id   AF-A0A255XWE6-F1
#
_cell.length_a   1.000
_cell.length_b   1.000
_cell.length_c   1.000
_cell.angle_alpha   90.00
_cell.angle_beta   90.00
_cell.angle_gamma   90.00
#
_symmetry.space_group_name_H-M   'P 1'
#
loop_
_entity.id
_entity.type
_entity.pdbx_description
1 polymer ?
#
loop_
_entity_poly.entity_id
_entity_poly.type
_entity_poly.pdbx_seq_one_letter_code
_entity_poly.pdbx_strand_id
1 'polypeptide(L)'
;MSNDSRDPLSRFLGSSLRALDNLIARAVIHLVAAAGPTQQLQAEISAGEVKEDLDLLEPYGFTAQPLPGAVAVCVFMGGERDNGAAILAHDQDQRPRTLAPGDVALYTDQDDPAAAAQDAYHRLQFGRDRTVTLRAKRLDIQCGTQRLILDETEGLLVQASQIRFEEL
;
A
#
# COMPACT_ATOMS: atom_id res chain seq x y z
N MET A 1 -6.51 41.70 41.42
CA MET A 1 -5.18 41.32 41.94
C MET A 1 -4.88 39.92 41.41
N SER A 2 -3.84 39.86 40.57
CA SER A 2 -3.01 38.70 40.15
C SER A 2 -3.67 37.32 40.17
N ASN A 3 -3.91 36.70 39.01
CA ASN A 3 -2.90 36.05 38.16
C ASN A 3 -2.07 34.98 38.90
N ASP A 4 -2.07 33.82 38.25
CA ASP A 4 -1.02 32.81 38.25
C ASP A 4 -0.82 31.94 39.49
N SER A 5 -1.56 30.84 39.53
CA SER A 5 -0.95 29.55 39.80
C SER A 5 -1.44 28.56 38.75
N ARG A 6 -1.00 28.73 37.50
CA ARG A 6 -0.94 27.61 36.56
C ARG A 6 -0.21 26.48 37.28
N ASP A 7 -0.94 25.41 37.56
CA ASP A 7 -0.47 24.23 38.28
C ASP A 7 0.91 23.83 37.72
N PRO A 8 2.01 23.81 38.51
CA PRO A 8 3.34 23.44 38.00
C PRO A 8 3.34 22.05 37.35
N LEU A 9 2.43 21.16 37.76
CA LEU A 9 2.18 19.88 37.10
C LEU A 9 1.62 20.07 35.69
N SER A 10 0.72 21.03 35.47
CA SER A 10 0.18 21.33 34.13
C SER A 10 1.24 21.83 33.14
N ARG A 11 2.23 22.59 33.62
CA ARG A 11 3.36 23.05 32.78
C ARG A 11 4.33 21.91 32.45
N PHE A 12 4.58 21.01 33.40
CA PHE A 12 5.43 19.83 33.22
C PHE A 12 4.77 18.76 32.32
N LEU A 13 3.48 18.50 32.53
CA LEU A 13 2.70 17.56 31.72
C LEU A 13 2.37 18.12 30.33
N GLY A 14 2.30 19.44 30.18
CA GLY A 14 1.96 20.08 28.92
C GLY A 14 2.92 19.74 27.77
N SER A 15 4.22 19.57 28.03
CA SER A 15 5.18 19.14 26.99
C SER A 15 5.02 17.67 26.63
N SER A 16 4.76 16.80 27.61
CA SER A 16 4.57 15.37 27.38
C SER A 16 3.26 15.08 26.64
N LEU A 17 2.17 15.75 26.98
CA LEU A 17 0.88 15.58 26.29
C LEU A 17 0.96 16.02 24.83
N ARG A 18 1.62 17.15 24.53
CA ARG A 18 1.85 17.57 23.14
C ARG A 18 2.71 16.59 22.35
N ALA A 19 3.72 16.00 22.98
CA ALA A 19 4.54 14.98 22.33
C ALA A 19 3.71 13.74 21.99
N LEU A 20 2.81 13.32 22.89
CA LEU A 20 1.88 12.21 22.65
C LEU A 20 0.91 12.51 21.49
N ASP A 21 0.36 13.73 21.44
CA ASP A 21 -0.54 14.15 20.35
C ASP A 21 0.16 14.14 18.98
N ASN A 22 1.48 14.30 18.97
CA ASN A 22 2.29 14.30 17.75
C ASN A 22 2.78 12.92 17.34
N LEU A 23 2.61 11.87 18.14
CA LEU A 23 3.20 10.55 17.85
C LEU A 23 2.65 9.91 16.58
N ILE A 24 1.37 10.11 16.27
CA ILE A 24 0.69 9.45 15.16
C ILE A 24 -0.13 10.49 14.41
N ALA A 25 0.03 10.54 13.09
CA ALA A 25 -0.81 11.35 12.22
C ALA A 25 -1.33 10.54 11.05
N ARG A 26 -2.52 10.90 10.58
CA ARG A 26 -3.00 10.52 9.26
C ARG A 26 -2.45 11.53 8.25
N ALA A 27 -1.92 11.04 7.15
CA ALA A 27 -1.37 11.89 6.09
C ALA A 27 -2.05 11.59 4.74
N VAL A 28 -2.07 12.58 3.85
CA VAL A 28 -2.42 12.39 2.44
C VAL A 28 -1.14 12.52 1.62
N ILE A 29 -0.85 11.50 0.81
CA ILE A 29 0.37 11.43 -0.02
C ILE A 29 0.21 12.37 -1.22
N HIS A 30 1.20 13.21 -1.46
CA HIS A 30 1.29 14.08 -2.65
C HIS A 30 2.28 13.55 -3.68
N LEU A 31 3.43 13.05 -3.21
CA LEU A 31 4.51 12.56 -4.06
C LEU A 31 5.19 11.34 -3.43
N VAL A 32 5.74 10.48 -4.29
CA VAL A 32 6.56 9.33 -3.89
C VAL A 32 7.86 9.31 -4.68
N ALA A 33 9.00 9.35 -3.98
CA ALA A 33 10.34 9.13 -4.52
C ALA A 33 10.78 7.70 -4.22
N ALA A 34 10.63 6.79 -5.19
CA ALA A 34 10.79 5.34 -4.99
C ALA A 34 12.12 4.74 -5.51
N ALA A 35 13.01 5.57 -6.09
CA ALA A 35 14.25 5.07 -6.69
C ALA A 35 15.35 4.71 -5.66
N GLY A 36 15.20 5.19 -4.42
CA GLY A 36 16.14 4.94 -3.32
C GLY A 36 16.00 3.55 -2.70
N PRO A 37 16.87 3.21 -1.74
CA PRO A 37 16.76 1.96 -0.97
C PRO A 37 15.50 1.91 -0.09
N THR A 38 14.92 3.07 0.21
CA THR A 38 13.63 3.25 0.89
C THR A 38 12.82 4.24 0.07
N GLN A 39 11.52 4.00 -0.09
CA GLN A 39 10.63 4.98 -0.72
C GLN A 39 10.40 6.16 0.22
N GLN A 40 10.54 7.38 -0.29
CA GLN A 40 10.30 8.61 0.47
C GLN A 40 9.02 9.28 0.01
N LEU A 41 8.20 9.72 0.97
CA LEU A 41 6.91 10.34 0.74
C LEU A 41 6.97 11.84 1.02
N GLN A 42 6.35 12.62 0.15
CA GLN A 42 5.84 13.93 0.51
C GLN A 42 4.36 13.76 0.89
N ALA A 43 3.98 14.15 2.10
CA ALA A 43 2.62 13.97 2.57
C ALA A 43 2.15 15.13 3.47
N GLU A 44 0.87 15.49 3.36
CA GLU A 44 0.22 16.47 4.23
C GLU A 44 -0.36 15.77 5.46
N ILE A 45 0.17 16.08 6.65
CA ILE A 45 -0.18 15.43 7.93
C ILE A 45 -1.18 16.24 8.76
N SER A 46 -1.38 17.52 8.42
CA SER A 46 -2.35 18.45 9.01
C SER A 46 -2.56 19.60 8.02
N ALA A 47 -3.64 20.37 8.17
CA ALA A 47 -3.98 21.42 7.21
C ALA A 47 -2.83 22.41 7.00
N GLY A 48 -2.22 22.37 5.81
CA GLY A 48 -1.08 23.21 5.43
C GLY A 48 0.29 22.75 5.98
N GLU A 49 0.36 21.61 6.66
CA GLU A 49 1.60 21.01 7.14
C GLU A 49 2.00 19.83 6.25
N VAL A 50 2.92 20.13 5.33
CA VAL A 50 3.51 19.14 4.44
C VAL A 50 4.83 18.66 5.04
N LYS A 51 5.00 17.35 5.10
CA LYS A 51 6.27 16.70 5.42
C LYS A 51 6.86 16.11 4.16
N GLU A 52 8.17 16.28 4.05
CA GLU A 52 9.01 15.74 2.99
C GLU A 52 9.89 14.64 3.60
N ASP A 53 10.46 13.80 2.73
CA ASP A 53 11.42 12.76 3.10
C ASP A 53 10.92 11.77 4.17
N LEU A 54 9.60 11.52 4.23
CA LEU A 54 9.04 10.51 5.12
C LEU A 54 9.32 9.12 4.57
N ASP A 55 10.12 8.33 5.27
CA ASP A 55 10.38 6.94 4.90
C ASP A 55 9.09 6.11 4.95
N LEU A 56 8.74 5.45 3.85
CA LEU A 56 7.70 4.42 3.82
C LEU A 56 8.30 3.08 4.24
N LEU A 57 7.90 2.60 5.41
CA LEU A 57 8.27 1.28 5.92
C LEU A 57 7.40 0.22 5.27
N GLU A 58 8.02 -0.63 4.48
CA GLU A 58 7.36 -1.69 3.70
C GLU A 58 7.58 -3.07 4.33
N PRO A 59 6.59 -3.97 4.26
CA PRO A 59 6.79 -5.36 4.64
C PRO A 59 7.80 -6.05 3.71
N TYR A 60 8.74 -6.81 4.28
CA TYR A 60 9.73 -7.54 3.49
C TYR A 60 9.07 -8.47 2.46
N GLY A 61 9.52 -8.40 1.20
CA GLY A 61 8.98 -9.20 0.11
C GLY A 61 7.73 -8.62 -0.56
N PHE A 62 7.24 -7.47 -0.12
CA PHE A 62 6.12 -6.76 -0.76
C PHE A 62 6.42 -5.27 -0.83
N THR A 63 6.42 -4.74 -2.05
CA THR A 63 6.60 -3.30 -2.30
C THR A 63 5.53 -2.81 -3.24
N ALA A 64 5.04 -1.60 -2.97
CA ALA A 64 4.09 -0.92 -3.83
C ALA A 64 4.39 0.57 -3.80
N GLN A 65 4.27 1.24 -4.94
CA GLN A 65 4.38 2.69 -5.02
C GLN A 65 2.98 3.30 -4.89
N PRO A 66 2.63 3.95 -3.77
CA PRO A 66 1.29 4.51 -3.58
C PRO A 66 0.99 5.62 -4.59
N LEU A 67 -0.29 5.77 -4.94
CA LEU A 67 -0.75 6.88 -5.77
C LEU A 67 -0.84 8.19 -4.97
N PRO A 68 -0.68 9.35 -5.62
CA PRO A 68 -1.10 10.61 -5.04
C PRO A 68 -2.57 10.56 -4.59
N GLY A 69 -2.86 11.09 -3.42
CA GLY A 69 -4.17 11.02 -2.76
C GLY A 69 -4.35 9.82 -1.84
N ALA A 70 -3.47 8.81 -1.91
CA ALA A 70 -3.47 7.71 -0.95
C ALA A 70 -3.20 8.23 0.47
N VAL A 71 -3.79 7.55 1.45
CA VAL A 71 -3.72 7.90 2.86
C VAL A 71 -2.61 7.10 3.52
N ALA A 72 -1.72 7.77 4.24
CA ALA A 72 -0.72 7.13 5.07
C ALA A 72 -1.03 7.26 6.57
N VAL A 73 -0.50 6.32 7.36
CA VAL A 73 -0.33 6.49 8.81
C VAL A 73 1.15 6.77 9.06
N CYS A 74 1.43 7.94 9.61
CA CYS A 74 2.77 8.37 9.98
C CYS A 74 2.98 8.23 11.49
N VAL A 75 4.16 7.75 11.87
CA VAL A 75 4.61 7.64 13.25
C VAL A 75 5.83 8.53 13.44
N PHE A 76 5.82 9.36 14.47
CA PHE A 76 6.88 10.31 14.79
C PHE A 76 7.54 9.92 16.09
N MET A 77 8.78 9.43 16.03
CA MET A 77 9.47 8.91 17.20
C MET A 77 9.69 10.02 18.24
N GLY A 78 9.27 9.79 19.49
CA GLY A 78 9.38 10.79 20.56
C GLY A 78 8.50 12.04 20.38
N GLY A 79 7.59 12.05 19.39
CA GLY A 79 6.74 13.20 19.06
C GLY A 79 7.46 14.28 18.24
N GLU A 80 8.66 13.98 17.72
CA GLU A 80 9.43 14.87 16.86
C GLU A 80 8.97 14.74 15.41
N ARG A 81 8.33 15.79 14.89
CA ARG A 81 7.71 15.76 13.55
C ARG A 81 8.70 15.77 12.38
N ASP A 82 9.98 15.97 12.65
CA ASP A 82 11.03 15.97 11.62
C ASP A 82 11.66 14.58 11.43
N ASN A 83 11.36 13.63 12.33
CA ASN A 83 11.85 12.26 12.28
C ASN A 83 10.67 11.27 12.30
N GLY A 84 9.92 11.28 11.20
CA GLY A 84 8.73 10.45 11.01
C GLY A 84 8.90 9.39 9.94
N ALA A 85 8.13 8.32 10.06
CA ALA A 85 8.02 7.27 9.05
C ALA A 85 6.55 6.92 8.79
N ALA A 86 6.21 6.62 7.54
CA ALA A 86 4.92 6.07 7.16
C ALA A 86 4.94 4.54 7.26
N ILE A 87 3.95 3.92 7.90
CA ILE A 87 3.92 2.47 8.13
C ILE A 87 2.88 1.72 7.30
N LEU A 88 2.06 2.46 6.56
CA LEU A 88 1.00 1.92 5.72
C LEU A 88 0.59 3.01 4.73
N ALA A 89 0.34 2.62 3.48
CA ALA A 89 -0.32 3.46 2.49
C ALA A 89 -1.60 2.77 2.01
N HIS A 90 -2.72 3.47 2.11
CA HIS A 90 -4.04 2.99 1.76
C HIS A 90 -4.68 3.91 0.73
N ASP A 91 -4.95 3.36 -0.44
CA ASP A 91 -5.82 4.00 -1.42
C ASP A 91 -7.26 3.47 -1.27
N GLN A 92 -8.17 4.35 -0.85
CA GLN A 92 -9.59 4.02 -0.64
C GLN A 92 -10.36 3.87 -1.96
N ASP A 93 -9.89 4.53 -3.01
CA ASP A 93 -10.54 4.55 -4.30
C ASP A 93 -10.24 3.25 -5.04
N GLN A 94 -9.01 2.74 -4.92
CA GLN A 94 -8.60 1.49 -5.57
C GLN A 94 -8.95 0.22 -4.78
N ARG A 95 -9.38 0.31 -3.52
CA ARG A 95 -9.67 -0.87 -2.69
C ARG A 95 -10.88 -1.66 -3.20
N PRO A 96 -10.74 -2.97 -3.52
CA PRO A 96 -11.87 -3.85 -3.83
C PRO A 96 -12.94 -3.87 -2.73
N ARG A 97 -14.20 -3.71 -3.13
CA ARG A 97 -15.36 -3.57 -2.21
C ARG A 97 -16.31 -4.77 -2.28
N THR A 98 -16.01 -5.74 -3.14
CA THR A 98 -16.84 -6.90 -3.46
C THR A 98 -16.34 -8.21 -2.83
N LEU A 99 -15.23 -8.19 -2.10
CA LEU A 99 -14.69 -9.38 -1.43
C LEU A 99 -15.67 -9.90 -0.37
N ALA A 100 -15.93 -11.21 -0.38
CA ALA A 100 -16.67 -11.84 0.70
C ALA A 100 -15.80 -11.91 1.97
N PRO A 101 -16.39 -11.97 3.17
CA PRO A 101 -15.63 -12.12 4.40
C PRO A 101 -14.68 -13.33 4.37
N GLY A 102 -13.38 -13.04 4.47
CA GLY A 102 -12.30 -14.04 4.45
C GLY A 102 -11.62 -14.25 3.10
N ASP A 103 -12.15 -13.69 2.01
CA ASP A 103 -11.43 -13.66 0.73
C ASP A 103 -10.26 -12.67 0.81
N VAL A 104 -9.21 -12.93 0.04
CA VAL A 104 -8.00 -12.10 -0.02
C VAL A 104 -7.66 -11.81 -1.48
N ALA A 105 -7.24 -10.58 -1.78
CA ALA A 105 -6.82 -10.19 -3.12
C ALA A 105 -5.57 -9.30 -3.13
N LEU A 106 -4.78 -9.44 -4.20
CA LEU A 106 -3.81 -8.46 -4.66
C LEU A 106 -4.40 -7.73 -5.88
N TYR A 107 -4.28 -6.41 -5.89
CA TYR A 107 -4.93 -5.53 -6.87
C TYR A 107 -4.04 -4.32 -7.15
N THR A 108 -4.32 -3.63 -8.26
CA THR A 108 -3.67 -2.36 -8.63
C THR A 108 -4.72 -1.31 -9.01
N ASP A 109 -4.27 -0.12 -9.38
CA ASP A 109 -5.09 0.97 -9.93
C ASP A 109 -5.76 0.65 -11.29
N GLN A 110 -5.35 -0.45 -11.92
CA GLN A 110 -5.92 -0.96 -13.17
C GLN A 110 -7.05 -1.96 -12.93
N ASP A 111 -7.39 -2.23 -11.67
CA ASP A 111 -8.52 -3.06 -11.30
C ASP A 111 -9.85 -2.29 -11.36
N ASP A 112 -10.97 -3.01 -11.28
CA ASP A 112 -12.28 -2.41 -10.97
C ASP A 112 -12.64 -2.74 -9.50
N PRO A 113 -12.56 -1.76 -8.59
CA PRO A 113 -12.86 -1.94 -7.18
C PRO A 113 -14.31 -2.39 -6.90
N ALA A 114 -15.23 -2.10 -7.82
CA ALA A 114 -16.65 -2.44 -7.73
C ALA A 114 -17.00 -3.76 -8.44
N ALA A 115 -16.09 -4.34 -9.24
CA ALA A 115 -16.31 -5.61 -9.90
C ALA A 115 -16.11 -6.80 -8.95
N ALA A 116 -16.90 -7.86 -9.18
CA ALA A 116 -16.63 -9.17 -8.59
C ALA A 116 -15.33 -9.77 -9.14
N ALA A 117 -14.78 -10.78 -8.46
CA ALA A 117 -13.49 -11.40 -8.82
C ALA A 117 -13.40 -11.84 -10.28
N GLN A 118 -14.49 -12.43 -10.79
CA GLN A 118 -14.58 -12.94 -12.16
C GLN A 118 -14.67 -11.84 -13.23
N ASP A 119 -15.09 -10.64 -12.84
CA ASP A 119 -15.31 -9.50 -13.74
C ASP A 119 -14.21 -8.43 -13.60
N ALA A 120 -13.36 -8.57 -12.57
CA ALA A 120 -12.21 -7.72 -12.34
C ALA A 120 -11.23 -7.70 -13.52
N TYR A 121 -10.55 -6.57 -13.69
CA TYR A 121 -9.60 -6.35 -14.79
C TYR A 121 -8.18 -6.79 -14.42
N HIS A 122 -7.73 -6.48 -13.21
CA HIS A 122 -6.34 -6.70 -12.80
C HIS A 122 -6.27 -7.13 -11.32
N ARG A 123 -6.53 -8.42 -11.06
CA ARG A 123 -6.66 -8.96 -9.70
C ARG A 123 -6.16 -10.40 -9.60
N LEU A 124 -5.42 -10.69 -8.54
CA LEU A 124 -5.19 -12.05 -8.03
C LEU A 124 -6.04 -12.24 -6.77
N GLN A 125 -6.97 -13.19 -6.77
CA GLN A 125 -7.87 -13.43 -5.64
C GLN A 125 -7.85 -14.90 -5.20
N PHE A 126 -7.85 -15.10 -3.87
CA PHE A 126 -8.02 -16.39 -3.21
C PHE A 126 -9.42 -16.47 -2.61
N GLY A 127 -10.24 -17.38 -3.15
CA GLY A 127 -11.61 -17.62 -2.72
C GLY A 127 -11.74 -18.78 -1.74
N ARG A 128 -12.70 -18.70 -0.82
CA ARG A 128 -12.96 -19.77 0.17
C ARG A 128 -13.49 -21.07 -0.43
N ASP A 129 -14.01 -21.03 -1.65
CA ASP A 129 -14.34 -22.20 -2.47
C ASP A 129 -13.09 -22.93 -3.00
N ARG A 130 -11.90 -22.56 -2.51
CA ARG A 130 -10.58 -23.08 -2.89
C ARG A 130 -10.19 -22.71 -4.31
N THR A 131 -10.76 -21.63 -4.84
CA THR A 131 -10.37 -21.08 -6.14
C THR A 131 -9.25 -20.05 -5.99
N VAL A 132 -8.38 -20.03 -7.01
CA VAL A 132 -7.40 -18.95 -7.22
C VAL A 132 -7.72 -18.35 -8.57
N THR A 133 -8.12 -17.07 -8.58
CA THR A 133 -8.51 -16.36 -9.79
C THR A 133 -7.45 -15.34 -10.15
N LEU A 134 -6.89 -15.45 -11.36
CA LEU A 134 -5.94 -14.48 -11.91
C LEU A 134 -6.60 -13.76 -13.09
N ARG A 135 -6.74 -12.46 -12.99
CA ARG A 135 -7.29 -11.58 -14.04
C ARG A 135 -6.21 -10.63 -14.50
N ALA A 136 -5.92 -10.70 -15.80
CA ALA A 136 -5.02 -9.81 -16.50
C ALA A 136 -5.31 -9.90 -18.00
N LYS A 137 -4.89 -8.88 -18.76
CA LYS A 137 -4.90 -8.93 -20.23
C LYS A 137 -3.88 -9.91 -20.79
N ARG A 138 -2.76 -10.04 -20.08
CA ARG A 138 -1.64 -10.93 -20.42
C ARG A 138 -1.05 -11.52 -19.15
N LEU A 139 -1.02 -12.84 -19.06
CA LEU A 139 -0.33 -13.59 -18.01
C LEU A 139 0.90 -14.25 -18.61
N ASP A 140 2.08 -13.93 -18.07
CA ASP A 140 3.36 -14.36 -18.61
C ASP A 140 4.16 -15.10 -17.54
N ILE A 141 4.36 -16.41 -17.75
CA ILE A 141 5.09 -17.27 -16.83
C ILE A 141 6.41 -17.64 -17.51
N GLN A 142 7.54 -17.22 -16.93
CA GLN A 142 8.87 -17.40 -17.50
C GLN A 142 9.76 -18.25 -16.59
N CYS A 143 10.48 -19.20 -17.18
CA CYS A 143 11.53 -20.00 -16.54
C CYS A 143 12.77 -20.05 -17.45
N GLY A 144 13.82 -19.29 -17.10
CA GLY A 144 14.97 -19.10 -17.98
C GLY A 144 14.56 -18.43 -19.29
N THR A 145 14.82 -19.09 -20.42
CA THR A 145 14.39 -18.63 -21.77
C THR A 145 13.04 -19.18 -22.20
N GLN A 146 12.41 -20.03 -21.38
CA GLN A 146 11.13 -20.66 -21.68
C GLN A 146 9.98 -19.82 -21.13
N ARG A 147 8.86 -19.76 -21.85
CA ARG A 147 7.68 -18.95 -21.50
C ARG A 147 6.38 -19.68 -21.79
N LEU A 148 5.40 -19.47 -20.93
CA LEU A 148 3.99 -19.83 -21.10
C LEU A 148 3.18 -18.54 -20.96
N ILE A 149 2.48 -18.13 -22.02
CA ILE A 149 1.79 -16.84 -22.07
C ILE A 149 0.34 -17.06 -22.43
N LEU A 150 -0.57 -16.52 -21.63
CA LEU A 150 -1.99 -16.38 -21.94
C LEU A 150 -2.27 -14.90 -22.21
N ASP A 151 -2.76 -14.59 -23.40
CA ASP A 151 -3.02 -13.22 -23.85
C ASP A 151 -4.44 -13.10 -24.40
N GLU A 152 -5.12 -12.00 -24.10
CA GLU A 152 -6.52 -11.76 -24.51
C GLU A 152 -6.71 -11.71 -26.02
N THR A 153 -5.67 -11.30 -26.77
CA THR A 153 -5.72 -11.16 -28.23
C THR A 153 -4.99 -12.29 -28.94
N GLU A 154 -3.83 -12.69 -28.42
CA GLU A 154 -2.96 -13.69 -29.07
C GLU A 154 -3.28 -15.14 -28.66
N GLY A 155 -4.08 -15.35 -27.60
CA GLY A 155 -4.42 -16.67 -27.09
C GLY A 155 -3.32 -17.29 -26.23
N LEU A 156 -3.12 -18.61 -26.37
CA LEU A 156 -2.09 -19.36 -25.62
C LEU A 156 -0.81 -19.51 -26.46
N LEU A 157 0.28 -18.89 -26.00
CA LEU A 157 1.60 -18.99 -26.61
C LEU A 157 2.54 -19.80 -25.71
N VAL A 158 3.27 -20.74 -26.30
CA VAL A 158 4.25 -21.59 -25.60
C VAL A 158 5.60 -21.48 -26.30
N GLN A 159 6.61 -20.98 -25.58
CA GLN A 159 8.00 -20.97 -26.00
C GLN A 159 8.78 -21.93 -25.10
N ALA A 160 9.11 -23.11 -25.62
CA ALA A 160 9.86 -24.12 -24.88
C ALA A 160 10.86 -24.83 -25.80
N SER A 161 11.99 -25.27 -25.24
CA SER A 161 12.96 -26.09 -25.97
C SER A 161 12.44 -27.52 -26.19
N GLN A 162 11.65 -28.05 -25.24
CA GLN A 162 10.95 -29.32 -25.33
C GLN A 162 9.62 -29.20 -24.58
N ILE A 163 8.56 -29.84 -25.11
CA ILE A 163 7.28 -30.04 -24.43
C ILE A 163 7.10 -31.54 -24.29
N ARG A 164 6.93 -32.03 -23.06
CA ARG A 164 6.67 -33.45 -22.77
C ARG A 164 5.30 -33.56 -22.11
N PHE A 165 4.50 -34.50 -22.61
CA PHE A 165 3.26 -34.89 -21.97
C PHE A 165 3.52 -36.24 -21.30
N GLU A 166 3.54 -36.26 -19.98
CA GLU A 166 3.60 -37.49 -19.19
C GLU A 166 2.17 -37.80 -18.73
N GLU A 167 1.73 -39.05 -18.89
CA GLU A 167 0.51 -39.52 -18.24
C GLU A 167 0.81 -39.70 -16.74
N LEU A 168 0.00 -39.08 -15.90
CA LEU A 168 0.05 -39.19 -14.43
C LEU A 168 -0.74 -40.42 -13.95
#